data_AF-A0A929XAY6-F1
#
_entry.id   AF-A0A929XAY6-F1
#
_cell.length_a   1.000
_cell.length_b   1.000
_cell.length_c   1.000
_cell.angle_alpha   90.00
_cell.angle_beta   90.00
_cell.angle_gamma   90.00
#
_symmetry.space_group_name_H-M   'P 1'
#
loop_
_entity.id
_entity.type
_entity.pdbx_description
1 polymer ?
#
loop_
_entity_poly.entity_id
_entity_poly.type
_entity_poly.pdbx_seq_one_letter_code
_entity_poly.pdbx_strand_id
1 'polypeptide(L)'
;MNQSLNQSQIVEIIITTINKIFSNIFSSINNSMFSKLDEFAFVDVRILNNKYIKNFIGDFSGGGKIIYLTDALLIAIALYFIIKYFFSVFSGVQTERPFQFIFKLFIFALIINFSYTICFGIINFTNLISSSIQELGKDVVHSSISFSELITKLNNKISISASDNFDLFSFDGMIKSLTSIGLLSLLLNYSVRYVLIMFFIISSPLAFLSLINYSTNWIFKAWCKSLFSLLVIQILLPLIFIVIFSIDINNKILFIGSIYAMTKMNDYVRELFGGISSDFSHNFQTQFLRR
;
A
#
# COMPACT_ATOMS: atom_id res chain seq x y z
N MET A 1 -23.43 49.08 -30.17
CA MET A 1 -22.28 48.66 -31.01
C MET A 1 -21.82 47.31 -30.48
N ASN A 2 -22.49 46.24 -30.90
CA ASN A 2 -22.17 44.88 -30.47
C ASN A 2 -20.91 44.47 -31.23
N GLN A 3 -19.76 44.49 -30.58
CA GLN A 3 -18.59 43.77 -31.07
C GLN A 3 -18.96 42.29 -31.06
N SER A 4 -19.36 41.76 -32.22
CA SER A 4 -19.37 40.32 -32.44
C SER A 4 -17.95 39.83 -32.18
N LEU A 5 -17.74 39.06 -31.11
CA LEU A 5 -16.48 38.38 -30.85
C LEU A 5 -16.07 37.64 -32.13
N ASN A 6 -14.90 37.96 -32.67
CA ASN A 6 -14.35 37.23 -33.80
C ASN A 6 -14.15 35.77 -33.38
N GLN A 7 -14.37 34.81 -34.28
CA GLN A 7 -14.20 33.37 -33.98
C GLN A 7 -12.83 33.06 -33.35
N SER A 8 -11.77 33.78 -33.76
CA SER A 8 -10.43 33.67 -33.18
C SER A 8 -10.38 34.06 -31.69
N GLN A 9 -11.08 35.12 -31.29
CA GLN A 9 -11.15 35.58 -29.91
C GLN A 9 -11.93 34.59 -29.02
N ILE A 10 -12.98 33.96 -29.57
CA ILE A 10 -13.73 32.91 -28.85
C ILE A 10 -12.84 31.69 -28.61
N VAL A 11 -12.09 31.25 -29.62
CA VAL A 11 -11.17 30.10 -29.49
C VAL A 11 -10.05 30.40 -28.47
N GLU A 12 -9.49 31.60 -28.49
CA GLU A 12 -8.45 32.02 -27.53
C GLU A 12 -8.98 32.07 -26.08
N ILE A 13 -10.19 32.60 -25.87
CA ILE A 13 -10.84 32.60 -24.55
C ILE A 13 -11.08 31.15 -24.07
N ILE A 14 -11.50 30.24 -24.95
CA ILE A 14 -11.70 28.83 -24.60
C ILE A 14 -10.37 28.17 -24.19
N ILE A 15 -9.32 28.31 -24.99
CA ILE A 15 -8.01 27.70 -24.72
C ILE A 15 -7.42 28.24 -23.42
N THR A 16 -7.45 29.55 -23.21
CA THR A 16 -6.95 30.18 -21.98
C THR A 16 -7.75 29.74 -20.75
N THR A 17 -9.07 29.59 -20.88
CA THR A 17 -9.93 29.07 -19.79
C THR A 17 -9.60 27.62 -19.46
N ILE A 18 -9.46 26.75 -20.47
CA ILE A 18 -9.06 25.34 -20.30
C ILE A 18 -7.70 25.25 -19.61
N ASN A 19 -6.71 25.99 -20.11
CA ASN A 19 -5.37 26.03 -19.55
C ASN A 19 -5.36 26.48 -18.09
N LYS A 20 -6.18 27.48 -17.74
CA LYS A 20 -6.33 27.94 -16.34
C LYS A 20 -6.97 26.89 -15.44
N ILE A 21 -8.02 26.20 -15.91
CA ILE A 21 -8.68 25.12 -15.14
C ILE A 21 -7.69 23.98 -14.86
N PHE A 22 -7.00 23.48 -15.89
CA PHE A 22 -6.06 22.38 -15.74
C PHE A 22 -4.83 22.76 -14.91
N SER A 23 -4.31 23.99 -15.06
CA SER A 23 -3.23 24.50 -14.22
C SER A 23 -3.63 24.52 -12.73
N ASN A 24 -4.85 24.97 -12.42
CA ASN A 24 -5.38 24.94 -11.05
C ASN A 24 -5.55 23.52 -10.50
N ILE A 25 -6.02 22.58 -11.32
CA ILE A 25 -6.15 21.17 -10.93
C ILE A 25 -4.76 20.56 -10.65
N PHE A 26 -3.80 20.73 -11.55
CA PHE A 26 -2.46 20.14 -11.39
C PHE A 26 -1.68 20.77 -10.24
N SER A 27 -1.80 22.07 -10.01
CA SER A 27 -1.17 22.73 -8.86
C SER A 27 -1.77 22.27 -7.53
N SER A 28 -3.09 22.06 -7.46
CA SER A 28 -3.77 21.50 -6.29
C SER A 28 -3.31 20.07 -5.98
N ILE A 29 -3.21 19.22 -7.00
CA ILE A 29 -2.68 17.85 -6.88
C ILE A 29 -1.21 17.89 -6.43
N ASN A 30 -0.39 18.76 -6.99
CA ASN A 30 1.02 18.80 -6.68
C ASN A 30 1.27 19.20 -5.21
N ASN A 31 0.72 20.32 -4.74
CA ASN A 31 1.08 20.86 -3.42
C ASN A 31 0.58 20.01 -2.24
N SER A 32 -0.49 19.22 -2.41
CA SER A 32 -1.10 18.45 -1.32
C SER A 32 -0.61 17.00 -1.21
N MET A 33 0.01 16.46 -2.27
CA MET A 33 0.30 15.03 -2.38
C MET A 33 1.77 14.66 -2.11
N PHE A 34 2.71 15.61 -2.24
CA PHE A 34 4.15 15.31 -2.20
C PHE A 34 4.66 14.80 -0.86
N SER A 35 4.21 15.37 0.25
CA SER A 35 4.62 14.92 1.59
C SER A 35 3.93 13.62 2.02
N LYS A 36 2.70 13.39 1.56
CA LYS A 36 1.89 12.23 1.94
C LYS A 36 2.28 10.96 1.18
N LEU A 37 2.81 11.09 -0.03
CA LEU A 37 3.17 9.94 -0.86
C LEU A 37 4.33 9.14 -0.23
N ASP A 38 5.35 9.81 0.29
CA ASP A 38 6.46 9.16 0.99
C ASP A 38 5.98 8.48 2.28
N GLU A 39 5.07 9.11 3.04
CA GLU A 39 4.49 8.53 4.25
C GLU A 39 3.69 7.24 3.98
N PHE A 40 2.95 7.19 2.86
CA PHE A 40 2.19 5.99 2.49
C PHE A 40 3.04 4.91 1.82
N ALA A 41 4.10 5.29 1.13
CA ALA A 41 4.99 4.36 0.44
C ALA A 41 5.89 3.59 1.40
N PHE A 42 6.44 4.27 2.42
CA PHE A 42 7.35 3.71 3.41
C PHE A 42 6.64 3.55 4.74
N VAL A 43 6.15 2.33 4.99
CA VAL A 43 5.35 2.02 6.17
C VAL A 43 6.27 1.77 7.36
N ASP A 44 6.21 2.68 8.31
CA ASP A 44 6.95 2.60 9.56
C ASP A 44 6.08 2.07 10.71
N VAL A 45 6.75 1.65 11.78
CA VAL A 45 6.19 1.22 13.07
C VAL A 45 5.22 2.26 13.65
N ARG A 46 5.35 3.54 13.28
CA ARG A 46 4.41 4.61 13.64
C ARG A 46 2.95 4.25 13.37
N ILE A 47 2.67 3.38 12.39
CA ILE A 47 1.31 2.87 12.12
C ILE A 47 0.67 2.20 13.34
N LEU A 48 1.47 1.55 14.18
CA LEU A 48 1.02 0.82 15.37
C LEU A 48 0.73 1.76 16.56
N ASN A 49 1.30 2.97 16.58
CA ASN A 49 1.14 3.93 17.66
C ASN A 49 -0.19 4.71 17.60
N ASN A 50 -1.01 4.49 16.57
CA ASN A 50 -2.32 5.10 16.49
C ASN A 50 -3.21 4.61 17.65
N LYS A 51 -3.81 5.55 18.39
CA LYS A 51 -4.71 5.29 19.52
C LYS A 51 -5.78 4.24 19.21
N TYR A 52 -6.35 4.25 18.01
CA TYR A 52 -7.36 3.28 17.62
C TYR A 52 -6.78 1.87 17.43
N ILE A 53 -5.64 1.75 16.74
CA ILE A 53 -4.96 0.46 16.50
C ILE A 53 -4.52 -0.13 17.84
N LYS A 54 -3.87 0.67 18.68
CA LYS A 54 -3.47 0.32 20.05
C LYS A 54 -4.62 -0.20 20.90
N ASN A 55 -5.80 0.40 20.80
CA ASN A 55 -6.99 -0.10 21.50
C ASN A 55 -7.52 -1.44 20.95
N PHE A 56 -7.33 -1.74 19.66
CA PHE A 56 -7.80 -2.98 19.05
C PHE A 56 -6.83 -4.14 19.29
N ILE A 57 -5.54 -3.94 19.05
CA ILE A 57 -4.53 -5.01 19.14
C ILE A 57 -3.78 -5.02 20.47
N GLY A 58 -3.79 -3.91 21.21
CA GLY A 58 -3.03 -3.73 22.45
C GLY A 58 -1.68 -3.07 22.20
N ASP A 59 -0.83 -3.16 23.22
CA ASP A 59 0.58 -2.76 23.19
C ASP A 59 1.47 -3.94 23.58
N PHE A 60 2.77 -3.66 23.73
CA PHE A 60 3.72 -4.55 24.40
C PHE A 60 3.28 -5.04 25.80
N SER A 61 2.44 -4.27 26.51
CA SER A 61 1.87 -4.67 27.81
C SER A 61 0.60 -5.54 27.70
N GLY A 62 0.14 -5.84 26.49
CA GLY A 62 -1.13 -6.53 26.23
C GLY A 62 -2.35 -5.62 26.28
N GLY A 63 -3.55 -6.21 26.29
CA GLY A 63 -4.82 -5.50 26.52
C GLY A 63 -5.65 -5.15 25.27
N GLY A 64 -5.32 -5.71 24.11
CA GLY A 64 -6.09 -5.49 22.89
C GLY A 64 -7.50 -6.09 22.96
N LYS A 65 -8.53 -5.31 22.57
CA LYS A 65 -9.91 -5.80 22.52
C LYS A 65 -10.09 -7.04 21.62
N ILE A 66 -9.34 -7.11 20.52
CA ILE A 66 -9.40 -8.26 19.59
C ILE A 66 -8.72 -9.48 20.19
N ILE A 67 -7.68 -9.30 21.01
CA ILE A 67 -7.04 -10.41 21.72
C ILE A 67 -8.06 -11.08 22.65
N TYR A 68 -8.79 -10.30 23.46
CA TYR A 68 -9.84 -10.85 24.32
C TYR A 68 -10.95 -11.58 23.56
N LEU A 69 -11.37 -11.04 22.41
CA LEU A 69 -12.34 -11.73 21.54
C LEU A 69 -11.76 -13.06 21.02
N THR A 70 -10.48 -13.07 20.68
CA THR A 70 -9.77 -14.24 20.16
C THR A 70 -9.60 -15.30 21.26
N ASP A 71 -9.32 -14.90 22.50
CA ASP A 71 -9.26 -15.81 23.66
C ASP A 71 -10.64 -16.46 23.94
N ALA A 72 -11.73 -15.70 23.84
CA ALA A 72 -13.08 -16.25 23.94
C ALA A 72 -13.37 -17.27 22.84
N LEU A 73 -12.95 -16.99 21.60
CA LEU A 73 -13.08 -17.93 20.48
C LEU A 73 -12.18 -19.17 20.65
N LEU A 74 -11.02 -19.02 21.30
CA LEU A 74 -10.12 -20.13 21.61
C LEU A 74 -10.76 -21.12 22.59
N ILE A 75 -11.49 -20.61 23.60
CA ILE A 75 -12.32 -21.44 24.49
C ILE A 75 -13.43 -22.15 23.70
N ALA A 76 -14.09 -21.45 22.76
CA ALA A 76 -15.11 -22.07 21.91
C ALA A 76 -14.54 -23.19 21.03
N ILE A 77 -13.32 -23.03 20.49
CA ILE A 77 -12.62 -24.08 19.73
C ILE A 77 -12.27 -25.27 20.63
N ALA A 78 -11.85 -25.02 21.88
CA ALA A 78 -11.61 -26.08 22.85
C ALA A 78 -12.89 -26.89 23.15
N LEU A 79 -14.02 -26.20 23.36
CA LEU A 79 -15.32 -26.83 23.60
C LEU A 79 -15.77 -27.65 22.38
N TYR A 80 -15.61 -27.11 21.17
CA TYR A 80 -15.89 -27.82 19.92
C TYR A 80 -15.07 -29.10 19.80
N PHE A 81 -13.79 -29.06 20.17
CA PHE A 81 -12.93 -30.24 20.17
C PHE A 81 -13.42 -31.31 21.17
N ILE A 82 -13.82 -30.92 22.39
CA ILE A 82 -14.35 -31.86 23.39
C ILE A 82 -15.61 -32.57 22.88
N ILE A 83 -16.55 -31.83 22.31
CA ILE A 83 -17.79 -32.38 21.75
C ILE A 83 -17.44 -33.33 20.59
N LYS A 84 -16.57 -32.90 19.67
CA LYS A 84 -16.14 -33.72 18.53
C LYS A 84 -15.42 -35.00 18.96
N TYR A 85 -14.61 -34.93 20.02
CA TYR A 85 -13.93 -36.09 20.58
C TYR A 85 -14.93 -37.09 21.16
N PHE A 86 -15.95 -36.63 21.90
CA PHE A 86 -17.02 -37.49 22.40
C PHE A 86 -17.79 -38.19 21.27
N PHE A 87 -18.15 -37.47 20.20
CA PHE A 87 -18.82 -38.06 19.03
C PHE A 87 -17.94 -39.02 18.22
N SER A 88 -16.62 -38.81 18.23
CA SER A 88 -15.64 -39.67 17.55
C SER A 88 -15.57 -41.05 18.18
N VAL A 89 -15.71 -41.14 19.52
CA VAL A 89 -15.82 -42.43 20.23
C VAL A 89 -17.04 -43.22 19.77
N PHE A 90 -18.15 -42.53 19.46
CA PHE A 90 -19.38 -43.17 18.97
C PHE A 90 -19.30 -43.55 17.47
N SER A 91 -18.69 -42.70 16.64
CA SER A 91 -18.66 -42.86 15.18
C SER A 91 -17.48 -43.69 14.66
N GLY A 92 -16.50 -44.03 15.50
CA GLY A 92 -15.29 -44.76 15.11
C GLY A 92 -14.33 -43.99 14.18
N VAL A 93 -14.60 -42.70 13.91
CA VAL A 93 -13.75 -41.85 13.07
C VAL A 93 -12.55 -41.37 13.88
N GLN A 94 -11.33 -41.52 13.34
CA GLN A 94 -10.11 -41.07 14.01
C GLN A 94 -10.11 -39.53 14.15
N THR A 95 -9.94 -39.05 15.39
CA THR A 95 -9.73 -37.63 15.72
C THR A 95 -8.29 -37.37 16.15
N GLU A 96 -7.87 -36.10 16.12
CA GLU A 96 -6.53 -35.71 16.61
C GLU A 96 -6.33 -36.14 18.07
N ARG A 97 -5.10 -36.53 18.43
CA ARG A 97 -4.80 -36.97 19.80
C ARG A 97 -5.00 -35.80 20.79
N PRO A 98 -5.72 -35.98 21.91
CA PRO A 98 -6.01 -34.91 22.86
C PRO A 98 -4.78 -34.14 23.34
N PHE A 99 -3.69 -34.85 23.62
CA PHE A 99 -2.43 -34.23 24.06
C PHE A 99 -1.83 -33.30 23.00
N GLN A 100 -1.86 -33.70 21.72
CA GLN A 100 -1.36 -32.87 20.61
C GLN A 100 -2.23 -31.62 20.45
N PHE A 101 -3.55 -31.75 20.60
CA PHE A 101 -4.47 -30.62 20.51
C PHE A 101 -4.26 -29.62 21.67
N ILE A 102 -4.17 -30.09 22.91
CA ILE A 102 -3.94 -29.22 24.09
C ILE A 102 -2.61 -28.48 23.98
N PHE A 103 -1.55 -29.19 23.59
CA PHE A 103 -0.23 -28.57 23.41
C PHE A 103 -0.26 -27.51 22.30
N LYS A 104 -0.90 -27.81 21.17
CA LYS A 104 -1.10 -26.87 20.07
C LYS A 104 -1.90 -25.63 20.52
N LEU A 105 -2.97 -25.83 21.28
CA LEU A 105 -3.82 -24.76 21.81
C LEU A 105 -3.03 -23.83 22.75
N PHE A 106 -2.20 -24.39 23.64
CA PHE A 106 -1.33 -23.60 24.51
C PHE A 106 -0.34 -22.72 23.73
N ILE A 107 0.34 -23.29 22.73
CA ILE A 107 1.27 -22.55 21.88
C ILE A 107 0.56 -21.41 21.14
N PHE A 108 -0.60 -21.68 20.54
CA PHE A 108 -1.31 -20.64 19.80
C PHE A 108 -1.92 -19.57 20.69
N ALA A 109 -2.38 -19.91 21.90
CA ALA A 109 -2.80 -18.91 22.89
C ALA A 109 -1.65 -17.93 23.22
N LEU A 110 -0.42 -18.44 23.36
CA LEU A 110 0.77 -17.61 23.55
C LEU A 110 1.02 -16.72 22.32
N ILE A 111 1.00 -17.28 21.11
CA ILE A 111 1.23 -16.53 19.86
C ILE A 111 0.17 -15.42 19.66
N ILE A 112 -1.09 -15.67 19.98
CA ILE A 112 -2.19 -14.69 19.91
C ILE A 112 -1.87 -13.47 20.80
N ASN A 113 -1.40 -13.70 22.03
CA ASN A 113 -1.03 -12.63 22.95
C ASN A 113 0.21 -11.84 22.49
N PHE A 114 1.15 -12.49 21.78
CA PHE A 114 2.31 -11.83 21.17
C PHE A 114 2.06 -11.28 19.75
N SER A 115 0.81 -11.25 19.28
CA SER A 115 0.45 -10.79 17.92
C SER A 115 0.96 -9.39 17.59
N TYR A 116 0.85 -8.45 18.54
CA TYR A 116 1.37 -7.09 18.40
C TYR A 116 2.89 -7.09 18.17
N THR A 117 3.64 -7.82 19.00
CA THR A 117 5.11 -7.92 18.89
C THR A 117 5.55 -8.54 17.57
N ILE A 118 4.81 -9.55 17.08
CA ILE A 118 5.09 -10.16 15.78
C ILE A 118 4.87 -9.15 14.65
N CYS A 119 3.74 -8.41 14.66
CA CYS A 119 3.46 -7.39 13.65
C CYS A 119 4.49 -6.26 13.69
N PHE A 120 4.86 -5.79 14.88
CA PHE A 120 5.93 -4.82 15.09
C PHE A 120 7.25 -5.31 14.47
N GLY A 121 7.64 -6.55 14.75
CA GLY A 121 8.88 -7.14 14.23
C GLY A 121 8.92 -7.18 12.70
N ILE A 122 7.82 -7.62 12.06
CA ILE A 122 7.74 -7.72 10.60
C ILE A 122 7.81 -6.33 9.93
N ILE A 123 7.08 -5.35 10.47
CA ILE A 123 7.08 -3.98 9.92
C ILE A 123 8.44 -3.33 10.12
N ASN A 124 9.02 -3.43 11.32
CA ASN A 124 10.34 -2.87 11.62
C ASN A 124 11.43 -3.49 10.73
N PHE A 125 11.41 -4.81 10.55
CA PHE A 125 12.37 -5.51 9.69
C PHE A 125 12.30 -5.02 8.24
N THR A 126 11.09 -4.93 7.69
CA THR A 126 10.91 -4.47 6.31
C THR A 126 11.21 -2.98 6.14
N ASN A 127 10.96 -2.15 7.15
CA ASN A 127 11.35 -0.74 7.17
C ASN A 127 12.88 -0.59 7.18
N LEU A 128 13.60 -1.33 8.04
CA LEU A 128 15.06 -1.32 8.11
C LEU A 128 15.72 -1.73 6.79
N ILE A 129 15.17 -2.73 6.11
CA ILE A 129 15.66 -3.13 4.76
C ILE A 129 15.46 -1.98 3.78
N SER A 130 14.26 -1.39 3.74
CA SER A 130 13.96 -0.28 2.84
C SER A 130 14.87 0.93 3.10
N SER A 131 15.06 1.31 4.35
CA SER A 131 15.93 2.44 4.72
C SER A 131 17.39 2.18 4.36
N SER A 132 17.86 0.95 4.53
CA SER A 132 19.22 0.57 4.13
C SER A 132 19.43 0.71 2.62
N ILE A 133 18.44 0.30 1.81
CA ILE A 133 18.51 0.47 0.34
C ILE A 133 18.46 1.95 -0.05
N GLN A 134 17.66 2.77 0.64
CA GLN A 134 17.62 4.22 0.43
C GLN A 134 18.97 4.88 0.74
N GLU A 135 19.64 4.45 1.80
CA GLU A 135 20.97 4.96 2.17
C GLU A 135 22.03 4.54 1.14
N LEU A 136 22.07 3.27 0.76
CA LEU A 136 22.96 2.77 -0.29
C LEU A 136 22.78 3.52 -1.61
N GLY A 137 21.53 3.76 -2.00
CA GLY A 137 21.27 4.47 -3.23
C GLY A 137 21.54 5.97 -3.12
N LYS A 138 21.45 6.58 -1.94
CA LYS A 138 21.89 7.97 -1.70
C LYS A 138 23.40 8.11 -1.95
N ASP A 139 24.18 7.10 -1.57
CA ASP A 139 25.62 7.09 -1.82
C ASP A 139 25.94 6.98 -3.31
N VAL A 140 25.17 6.19 -4.07
CA VAL A 140 25.38 6.00 -5.53
C VAL A 140 24.91 7.20 -6.34
N VAL A 141 23.76 7.77 -6.00
CA VAL A 141 23.07 8.81 -6.81
C VAL A 141 23.40 10.23 -6.30
N HIS A 142 24.00 10.33 -5.10
CA HIS A 142 24.30 11.60 -4.40
C HIS A 142 23.06 12.48 -4.14
N SER A 143 21.87 11.89 -4.12
CA SER A 143 20.61 12.57 -3.77
C SER A 143 19.74 11.64 -2.92
N SER A 144 18.91 12.21 -2.04
CA SER A 144 17.98 11.42 -1.22
C SER A 144 16.99 10.66 -2.11
N ILE A 145 16.86 9.35 -1.88
CA ILE A 145 15.90 8.52 -2.61
C ILE A 145 14.54 8.63 -1.94
N SER A 146 13.70 9.51 -2.47
CA SER A 146 12.31 9.69 -2.04
C SER A 146 11.44 10.17 -3.20
N PHE A 147 10.12 10.03 -3.06
CA PHE A 147 9.17 10.64 -3.99
C PHE A 147 9.30 12.16 -3.96
N SER A 148 9.50 12.76 -2.79
CA SER A 148 9.70 14.20 -2.69
C SER A 148 10.85 14.68 -3.57
N GLU A 149 11.99 13.97 -3.59
CA GLU A 149 13.15 14.35 -4.41
C GLU A 149 12.96 14.02 -5.90
N LEU A 150 12.26 12.94 -6.23
CA LEU A 150 11.89 12.65 -7.61
C LEU A 150 11.02 13.77 -8.18
N ILE A 151 10.12 14.31 -7.35
CA ILE A 151 9.18 15.34 -7.76
C ILE A 151 9.81 16.76 -7.76
N THR A 152 10.78 17.05 -6.89
CA THR A 152 11.56 18.30 -7.00
C THR A 152 12.38 18.32 -8.28
N LYS A 153 13.07 17.22 -8.64
CA LYS A 153 13.78 17.10 -9.92
C LYS A 153 12.83 17.22 -11.11
N LEU A 154 11.61 16.68 -10.99
CA LEU A 154 10.56 16.86 -11.99
C LEU A 154 10.18 18.31 -12.17
N ASN A 155 9.81 18.98 -11.09
CA ASN A 155 9.35 20.35 -11.16
C ASN A 155 10.47 21.22 -11.73
N ASN A 156 11.72 21.06 -11.29
CA ASN A 156 12.84 21.86 -11.79
C ASN A 156 13.16 21.65 -13.28
N LYS A 157 12.97 20.44 -13.82
CA LYS A 157 13.22 20.14 -15.25
C LYS A 157 12.00 20.37 -16.16
N ILE A 158 10.78 20.22 -15.63
CA ILE A 158 9.53 20.53 -16.34
C ILE A 158 9.20 22.04 -16.23
N SER A 159 9.73 22.75 -15.22
CA SER A 159 9.64 24.20 -15.08
C SER A 159 10.72 24.96 -15.85
N ILE A 160 11.13 24.46 -17.03
CA ILE A 160 11.67 25.35 -18.07
C ILE A 160 10.48 25.98 -18.77
N SER A 161 9.81 26.86 -18.02
CA SER A 161 8.90 27.93 -18.46
C SER A 161 8.28 28.51 -17.19
N ALA A 162 9.08 29.28 -16.45
CA ALA A 162 8.58 30.31 -15.54
C ALA A 162 7.91 31.47 -16.31
N SER A 163 7.18 31.15 -17.38
CA SER A 163 6.40 32.07 -18.19
C SER A 163 4.96 31.60 -18.12
N ASP A 164 4.10 32.49 -17.64
CA ASP A 164 2.70 32.38 -17.20
C ASP A 164 1.66 31.65 -18.10
N ASN A 165 2.07 30.85 -19.08
CA ASN A 165 1.17 30.16 -19.99
C ASN A 165 1.43 28.66 -19.98
N PHE A 166 0.87 27.96 -18.99
CA PHE A 166 0.64 26.51 -19.12
C PHE A 166 -0.20 26.29 -20.37
N ASP A 167 0.36 25.63 -21.38
CA ASP A 167 -0.39 25.22 -22.57
C ASP A 167 -0.62 23.71 -22.54
N LEU A 168 -1.85 23.29 -22.23
CA LEU A 168 -2.28 21.89 -22.19
C LEU A 168 -1.98 21.16 -23.50
N PHE A 169 -2.12 21.86 -24.64
CA PHE A 169 -2.01 21.26 -25.97
C PHE A 169 -0.58 21.19 -26.49
N SER A 170 0.38 21.79 -25.77
CA SER A 170 1.80 21.58 -26.04
C SER A 170 2.23 20.18 -25.60
N PHE A 171 3.25 19.63 -26.25
CA PHE A 171 3.83 18.35 -25.87
C PHE A 171 4.29 18.34 -24.39
N ASP A 172 4.80 19.46 -23.90
CA ASP A 172 5.20 19.62 -22.49
C ASP A 172 4.00 19.71 -21.54
N GLY A 173 2.90 20.34 -21.97
CA GLY A 173 1.63 20.35 -21.24
C GLY A 173 1.02 18.96 -21.12
N MET A 174 1.05 18.18 -22.20
CA MET A 174 0.61 16.78 -22.21
C MET A 174 1.48 15.91 -21.28
N ILE A 175 2.81 16.08 -21.32
CA ILE A 175 3.74 15.36 -20.43
C ILE A 175 3.49 15.72 -18.97
N LYS A 176 3.28 17.00 -18.66
CA LYS A 176 2.96 17.47 -17.30
C LYS A 176 1.62 16.89 -16.83
N SER A 177 0.61 16.87 -17.69
CA SER A 177 -0.69 16.26 -17.39
C SER A 177 -0.56 14.75 -17.09
N LEU A 178 0.15 14.00 -17.93
CA LEU A 178 0.38 12.56 -17.72
C LEU A 178 1.16 12.29 -16.43
N THR A 179 2.17 13.11 -16.14
CA THR A 179 2.96 13.03 -14.91
C THR A 179 2.08 13.26 -13.68
N SER A 180 1.27 14.31 -13.66
CA SER A 180 0.38 14.62 -12.53
C SER A 180 -0.70 13.54 -12.33
N ILE A 181 -1.28 13.01 -13.42
CA ILE A 181 -2.26 11.90 -13.34
C ILE A 181 -1.57 10.62 -12.83
N GLY A 182 -0.36 10.32 -13.31
CA GLY A 182 0.41 9.16 -12.86
C GLY A 182 0.78 9.24 -11.38
N LEU A 183 1.21 10.41 -10.90
CA LEU A 183 1.47 10.65 -9.48
C LEU A 183 0.21 10.52 -8.62
N LEU A 184 -0.94 11.00 -9.09
CA LEU A 184 -2.22 10.81 -8.42
C LEU A 184 -2.59 9.32 -8.33
N SER A 185 -2.40 8.56 -9.42
CA SER A 185 -2.64 7.12 -9.42
C SER A 185 -1.74 6.40 -8.41
N LEU A 186 -0.46 6.75 -8.36
CA LEU A 186 0.48 6.20 -7.39
C LEU A 186 0.02 6.47 -5.95
N LEU A 187 -0.38 7.71 -5.66
CA LEU A 187 -0.87 8.08 -4.33
C LEU A 187 -2.08 7.24 -3.92
N LEU A 188 -3.08 7.11 -4.79
CA LEU A 188 -4.28 6.32 -4.49
C LEU A 188 -3.91 4.86 -4.23
N ASN A 189 -3.02 4.28 -5.06
CA ASN A 189 -2.55 2.91 -4.89
C ASN A 189 -1.84 2.70 -3.54
N TYR A 190 -0.91 3.59 -3.17
CA TYR A 190 -0.19 3.49 -1.89
C TYR A 190 -1.09 3.78 -0.68
N SER A 191 -2.08 4.65 -0.82
CA SER A 191 -3.09 4.89 0.21
C SER A 191 -3.93 3.63 0.47
N VAL A 192 -4.40 2.94 -0.59
CA VAL A 192 -5.12 1.67 -0.45
C VAL A 192 -4.23 0.62 0.21
N ARG A 193 -2.97 0.49 -0.21
CA ARG A 193 -1.99 -0.41 0.41
C ARG A 193 -1.83 -0.13 1.91
N TYR A 194 -1.70 1.13 2.30
CA TYR A 194 -1.54 1.53 3.69
C TYR A 194 -2.74 1.09 4.55
N VAL A 195 -3.96 1.32 4.07
CA VAL A 195 -5.19 0.88 4.77
C VAL A 195 -5.28 -0.64 4.84
N LEU A 196 -4.90 -1.36 3.78
CA LEU A 196 -4.90 -2.83 3.78
C LEU A 196 -3.89 -3.38 4.81
N ILE A 197 -2.71 -2.78 4.93
CA ILE A 197 -1.72 -3.17 5.94
C ILE A 197 -2.31 -2.97 7.35
N MET A 198 -2.98 -1.84 7.64
CA MET A 198 -3.68 -1.65 8.92
C MET A 198 -4.71 -2.74 9.20
N PHE A 199 -5.53 -3.09 8.20
CA PHE A 199 -6.52 -4.14 8.33
C PHE A 199 -5.88 -5.51 8.62
N PHE A 200 -4.78 -5.85 7.95
CA PHE A 200 -4.07 -7.10 8.18
C PHE A 200 -3.38 -7.17 9.54
N ILE A 201 -2.86 -6.05 10.05
CA ILE A 201 -2.32 -5.97 11.41
C ILE A 201 -3.44 -6.25 12.44
N ILE A 202 -4.56 -5.54 12.33
CA ILE A 202 -5.71 -5.67 13.25
C ILE A 202 -6.27 -7.11 13.25
N SER A 203 -6.29 -7.77 12.10
CA SER A 203 -6.77 -9.15 11.96
C SER A 203 -5.76 -10.23 12.38
N SER A 204 -4.53 -9.87 12.75
CA SER A 204 -3.49 -10.84 13.08
C SER A 204 -3.83 -11.82 14.21
N PRO A 205 -4.48 -11.44 15.34
CA PRO A 205 -4.80 -12.41 16.40
C PRO A 205 -5.77 -13.49 15.88
N LEU A 206 -6.75 -13.08 15.08
CA LEU A 206 -7.71 -14.00 14.43
C LEU A 206 -7.04 -14.90 13.39
N ALA A 207 -6.06 -14.37 12.65
CA ALA A 207 -5.27 -15.16 11.71
C ALA A 207 -4.48 -16.26 12.45
N PHE A 208 -3.85 -15.95 13.58
CA PHE A 208 -3.14 -16.95 14.40
C PHE A 208 -4.10 -18.00 14.98
N LEU A 209 -5.30 -17.60 15.40
CA LEU A 209 -6.33 -18.55 15.86
C LEU A 209 -6.68 -19.60 14.80
N SER A 210 -6.70 -19.20 13.52
CA SER A 210 -7.04 -20.09 12.41
C SER A 210 -6.07 -21.26 12.22
N LEU A 211 -4.85 -21.21 12.80
CA LEU A 211 -3.86 -22.28 12.75
C LEU A 211 -4.19 -23.48 13.66
N ILE A 212 -5.09 -23.32 14.64
CA ILE A 212 -5.44 -24.39 15.57
C ILE A 212 -6.07 -25.57 14.81
N ASN A 213 -7.05 -25.29 13.95
CA ASN A 213 -7.74 -26.29 13.16
C ASN A 213 -7.11 -26.44 11.77
N TYR A 214 -6.95 -27.69 11.33
CA TYR A 214 -6.44 -27.99 9.99
C TYR A 214 -7.31 -27.39 8.88
N SER A 215 -8.63 -27.40 9.04
CA SER A 215 -9.59 -26.88 8.06
C SER A 215 -9.52 -25.35 7.88
N THR A 216 -9.07 -24.61 8.89
CA THR A 216 -8.99 -23.14 8.84
C THR A 216 -7.58 -22.62 8.56
N ASN A 217 -6.58 -23.50 8.50
CA ASN A 217 -5.17 -23.14 8.26
C ASN A 217 -4.95 -22.35 6.96
N TRP A 218 -5.79 -22.55 5.95
CA TRP A 218 -5.72 -21.77 4.71
C TRP A 218 -5.91 -20.27 4.93
N ILE A 219 -6.67 -19.85 5.96
CA ILE A 219 -6.88 -18.45 6.32
C ILE A 219 -5.56 -17.80 6.73
N PHE A 220 -4.80 -18.44 7.63
CA PHE A 220 -3.48 -17.94 8.03
C PHE A 220 -2.52 -17.86 6.84
N LYS A 221 -2.48 -18.91 6.00
CA LYS A 221 -1.63 -18.91 4.80
C LYS A 221 -1.97 -17.75 3.86
N ALA A 222 -3.26 -17.48 3.64
CA ALA A 222 -3.72 -16.37 2.81
C ALA A 222 -3.40 -15.01 3.45
N TRP A 223 -3.60 -14.86 4.76
CA TRP A 223 -3.26 -13.66 5.53
C TRP A 223 -1.76 -13.34 5.44
N CYS A 224 -0.91 -14.33 5.74
CA CYS A 224 0.55 -14.17 5.74
C CYS A 224 1.07 -13.82 4.35
N LYS A 225 0.59 -14.53 3.32
CA LYS A 225 0.94 -14.27 1.92
C LYS A 225 0.55 -12.84 1.50
N SER A 226 -0.64 -12.39 1.87
CA SER A 226 -1.15 -11.06 1.52
C SER A 226 -0.39 -9.94 2.24
N LEU A 227 -0.14 -10.07 3.55
CA LEU A 227 0.63 -9.09 4.31
C LEU A 227 2.07 -9.01 3.81
N PHE A 228 2.69 -10.15 3.51
CA PHE A 228 4.04 -10.18 2.93
C PHE A 228 4.10 -9.51 1.56
N SER A 229 3.17 -9.83 0.66
CA SER A 229 3.09 -9.20 -0.67
C SER A 229 2.99 -7.67 -0.56
N LEU A 230 2.16 -7.14 0.34
CA LEU A 230 2.04 -5.70 0.56
C LEU A 230 3.31 -5.08 1.15
N LEU A 231 4.05 -5.78 2.02
CA LEU A 231 5.29 -5.25 2.62
C LEU A 231 6.51 -5.39 1.70
N VAL A 232 6.53 -6.30 0.74
CA VAL A 232 7.65 -6.40 -0.21
C VAL A 232 7.74 -5.18 -1.13
N ILE A 233 6.60 -4.52 -1.41
CA ILE A 233 6.57 -3.33 -2.27
C ILE A 233 7.50 -2.21 -1.75
N GLN A 234 7.58 -2.00 -0.43
CA GLN A 234 8.49 -0.96 0.11
C GLN A 234 9.97 -1.31 -0.03
N ILE A 235 10.33 -2.60 -0.15
CA ILE A 235 11.72 -3.01 -0.40
C ILE A 235 12.08 -2.78 -1.87
N LEU A 236 11.14 -3.07 -2.77
CA LEU A 236 11.37 -2.96 -4.21
C LEU A 236 11.32 -1.51 -4.72
N LEU A 237 10.57 -0.64 -4.06
CA LEU A 237 10.40 0.75 -4.48
C LEU A 237 11.72 1.55 -4.49
N PRO A 238 12.57 1.55 -3.43
CA PRO A 238 13.90 2.16 -3.46
C PRO A 238 14.80 1.64 -4.59
N LEU A 239 14.71 0.34 -4.93
CA LEU A 239 15.49 -0.23 -6.03
C LEU A 239 15.08 0.38 -7.37
N ILE A 240 13.76 0.56 -7.61
CA ILE A 240 13.29 1.25 -8.81
C ILE A 240 13.80 2.70 -8.81
N PHE A 241 13.72 3.40 -7.69
CA PHE A 241 14.18 4.78 -7.63
C PHE A 241 15.65 4.92 -8.03
N ILE A 242 16.53 4.03 -7.58
CA ILE A 242 17.94 4.03 -7.98
C ILE A 242 18.05 3.99 -9.51
N VAL A 243 17.29 3.11 -10.17
CA VAL A 243 17.26 3.02 -11.64
C VAL A 243 16.74 4.33 -12.26
N ILE A 244 15.64 4.87 -11.76
CA ILE A 244 15.03 6.10 -12.29
C ILE A 244 16.00 7.28 -12.19
N PHE A 245 16.63 7.47 -11.04
CA PHE A 245 17.58 8.58 -10.86
C PHE A 245 18.90 8.37 -11.62
N SER A 246 19.22 7.13 -12.00
CA SER A 246 20.37 6.84 -12.86
C SER A 246 20.11 7.17 -14.34
N ILE A 247 18.85 7.24 -14.76
CA ILE A 247 18.51 7.59 -16.13
C ILE A 247 18.61 9.11 -16.32
N ASP A 248 19.19 9.54 -17.44
CA ASP A 248 19.20 10.95 -17.80
C ASP A 248 17.77 11.48 -18.00
N ILE A 249 17.34 12.32 -17.04
CA ILE A 249 16.01 12.94 -16.97
C ILE A 249 15.73 13.87 -18.17
N ASN A 250 16.73 14.13 -19.02
CA ASN A 250 16.53 14.88 -20.27
C ASN A 250 15.56 14.17 -21.23
N ASN A 251 15.45 12.85 -21.15
CA ASN A 251 14.44 12.09 -21.88
C ASN A 251 13.08 12.11 -21.15
N LYS A 252 12.29 13.18 -21.36
CA LYS A 252 10.96 13.37 -20.74
C LYS A 252 10.01 12.16 -20.91
N ILE A 253 10.13 11.42 -22.02
CA ILE A 253 9.36 10.21 -22.31
C ILE A 253 9.74 9.06 -21.38
N LEU A 254 11.04 8.86 -21.16
CA LEU A 254 11.54 7.77 -20.31
C LEU A 254 11.18 8.01 -18.84
N PHE A 255 11.09 9.29 -18.45
CA PHE A 255 10.56 9.67 -17.17
C PHE A 255 9.07 9.31 -16.98
N ILE A 256 8.21 9.55 -17.99
CA ILE A 256 6.81 9.06 -17.94
C ILE A 256 6.78 7.53 -17.85
N GLY A 257 7.62 6.85 -18.64
CA GLY A 257 7.77 5.39 -18.58
C GLY A 257 8.14 4.90 -17.19
N SER A 258 8.95 5.67 -16.46
CA SER A 258 9.35 5.38 -15.08
C SER A 258 8.18 5.48 -14.10
N ILE A 259 7.38 6.55 -14.16
CA ILE A 259 6.15 6.68 -13.34
C ILE A 259 5.17 5.54 -13.65
N TYR A 260 5.04 5.18 -14.93
CA TYR A 260 4.19 4.09 -15.34
C TYR A 260 4.69 2.74 -14.80
N ALA A 261 6.01 2.48 -14.87
CA ALA A 261 6.64 1.29 -14.30
C ALA A 261 6.40 1.19 -12.78
N MET A 262 6.47 2.31 -12.05
CA MET A 262 6.15 2.36 -10.63
C MET A 262 4.68 2.03 -10.36
N THR A 263 3.77 2.47 -11.23
CA THR A 263 2.33 2.18 -11.09
C THR A 263 2.06 0.69 -11.30
N LYS A 264 2.82 0.06 -12.21
CA LYS A 264 2.75 -1.38 -12.50
C LYS A 264 3.48 -2.27 -11.49
N MET A 265 4.26 -1.69 -10.57
CA MET A 265 5.02 -2.49 -9.61
C MET A 265 4.13 -3.33 -8.68
N ASN A 266 2.96 -2.80 -8.31
CA ASN A 266 1.97 -3.55 -7.54
C ASN A 266 1.49 -4.80 -8.28
N ASP A 267 1.22 -4.68 -9.58
CA ASP A 267 0.83 -5.81 -10.44
C ASP A 267 1.94 -6.87 -10.47
N TYR A 268 3.21 -6.46 -10.65
CA TYR A 268 4.35 -7.38 -10.66
C TYR A 268 4.55 -8.10 -9.32
N VAL A 269 4.45 -7.38 -8.21
CA VAL A 269 4.57 -7.99 -6.87
C VAL A 269 3.41 -8.96 -6.60
N ARG A 270 2.21 -8.64 -7.07
CA ARG A 270 1.05 -9.54 -7.01
C ARG A 270 1.28 -10.81 -7.83
N GLU A 271 1.83 -10.71 -9.04
CA GLU A 271 2.12 -11.89 -9.87
C GLU A 271 3.23 -12.77 -9.27
N LEU A 272 4.29 -12.16 -8.74
CA LEU A 272 5.45 -12.87 -8.19
C LEU A 272 5.14 -13.56 -6.86
N PHE A 273 4.52 -12.83 -5.93
CA PHE A 273 4.31 -13.33 -4.57
C PHE A 273 2.89 -13.84 -4.33
N GLY A 274 1.93 -13.52 -5.21
CA GLY A 274 0.50 -13.76 -5.04
C GLY A 274 -0.10 -12.93 -3.90
N GLY A 275 -1.31 -12.41 -4.07
CA GLY A 275 -1.94 -11.59 -3.03
C GLY A 275 -3.12 -10.75 -3.53
N ILE A 276 -3.59 -9.83 -2.67
CA ILE A 276 -4.65 -8.88 -2.98
C ILE A 276 -4.03 -7.67 -3.70
N SER A 277 -4.59 -7.26 -4.84
CA SER A 277 -4.19 -6.03 -5.53
C SER A 277 -4.69 -4.78 -4.80
N SER A 278 -3.78 -3.84 -4.55
CA SER A 278 -4.09 -2.47 -4.17
C SER A 278 -4.33 -1.54 -5.36
N ASP A 279 -4.31 -2.06 -6.59
CA ASP A 279 -4.42 -1.24 -7.80
C ASP A 279 -5.81 -0.67 -8.01
N PHE A 280 -5.91 0.65 -7.84
CA PHE A 280 -7.15 1.39 -8.00
C PHE A 280 -7.65 1.35 -9.45
N SER A 281 -6.75 1.47 -10.44
CA SER A 281 -7.10 1.50 -11.86
C SER A 281 -7.77 0.21 -12.35
N HIS A 282 -7.23 -0.95 -11.95
CA HIS A 282 -7.81 -2.27 -12.29
C HIS A 282 -9.16 -2.49 -11.59
N ASN A 283 -9.32 -2.02 -10.36
CA ASN A 283 -10.58 -2.12 -9.61
C ASN A 283 -11.67 -1.20 -10.18
N PHE A 284 -11.31 -0.02 -10.68
CA PHE A 284 -12.26 0.89 -11.34
C PHE A 284 -12.73 0.33 -12.69
N GLN A 285 -11.80 -0.19 -13.50
CA GLN A 285 -12.12 -0.73 -14.83
C GLN A 285 -13.03 -1.97 -14.76
N THR A 286 -12.80 -2.84 -13.78
CA THR A 286 -13.67 -4.03 -13.54
C THR A 286 -15.05 -3.65 -12.98
N GLN A 287 -15.20 -2.53 -12.28
CA GLN A 287 -16.50 -2.02 -11.83
C GLN A 287 -17.30 -1.36 -12.96
N PHE A 288 -16.65 -0.69 -13.91
CA PHE A 288 -17.32 -0.08 -15.07
C PHE A 288 -17.68 -1.09 -16.16
N LEU A 289 -16.86 -2.13 -16.37
CA LEU A 289 -17.15 -3.21 -17.35
C LEU A 289 -18.17 -4.25 -16.85
N ARG A 290 -18.61 -4.15 -15.59
CA ARG A 290 -19.65 -5.01 -14.99
C ARG A 290 -21.04 -4.36 -14.96
N ARG A 291 -21.22 -3.21 -15.62
CA ARG A 291 -22.54 -2.60 -15.85
C ARG A 291 -22.98 -2.76 -17.29
#